data_AF-A0A2V6G5T5-F1
#
_entry.id   AF-A0A2V6G5T5-F1
#
_cell.length_a   1.000
_cell.length_b   1.000
_cell.length_c   1.000
_cell.angle_alpha   90.00
_cell.angle_beta   90.00
_cell.angle_gamma   90.00
#
_symmetry.space_group_name_H-M   'P 1'
#
loop_
_entity.id
_entity.type
_entity.pdbx_description
1 polymer ?
#
loop_
_entity_poly.entity_id
_entity_poly.type
_entity_poly.pdbx_seq_one_letter_code
_entity_poly.pdbx_strand_id
1 'polypeptide(L)'
;EERVERLLTDLKTIGVNDVRTGISWADWHTEGGEKWYEWLLPRLSREVQVLPCFHYTPPGLGIAPSECSPPRDPKQYADFLDVFITRFGDFFEWVELWNKPRNPLEWNTTLDPHWLIFC
;
A
#
# COMPACT_ATOMS: atom_id res chain seq x y z
N GLU A 1 6.07 -11.20 -11.15
CA GLU A 1 4.85 -11.80 -11.73
C GLU A 1 4.70 -13.29 -11.41
N GLU A 2 5.60 -14.17 -11.85
CA GLU A 2 5.45 -15.63 -11.66
C GLU A 2 5.18 -16.10 -10.21
N ARG A 3 5.77 -15.44 -9.21
CA ARG A 3 5.54 -15.78 -7.79
C ARG A 3 4.08 -15.53 -7.38
N VAL A 4 3.45 -14.48 -7.92
CA VAL A 4 2.04 -14.16 -7.67
C VAL A 4 1.14 -15.17 -8.38
N GLU A 5 1.47 -15.61 -9.60
CA GLU A 5 0.70 -16.65 -10.30
C GLU A 5 0.67 -17.98 -9.55
N ARG A 6 1.83 -18.39 -9.02
CA ARG A 6 1.91 -19.58 -8.15
C ARG A 6 1.08 -19.39 -6.88
N LEU A 7 1.22 -18.24 -6.23
CA LEU A 7 0.41 -17.91 -5.04
C LEU A 7 -1.09 -17.99 -5.33
N LEU A 8 -1.57 -17.44 -6.44
CA LEU A 8 -3.00 -17.49 -6.79
C LEU A 8 -3.50 -18.93 -6.98
N THR A 9 -2.66 -19.81 -7.53
CA THR A 9 -2.97 -21.25 -7.64
C THR A 9 -3.09 -21.89 -6.25
N ASP A 10 -2.16 -21.56 -5.35
CA ASP A 10 -2.16 -22.07 -3.98
C ASP A 10 -3.38 -21.57 -3.21
N LEU A 11 -3.68 -20.26 -3.26
CA LEU A 11 -4.84 -19.62 -2.61
C LEU A 11 -6.15 -20.26 -3.05
N LYS A 12 -6.31 -20.51 -4.35
CA LYS A 12 -7.47 -21.21 -4.90
C LYS A 12 -7.59 -22.63 -4.38
N THR A 13 -6.47 -23.35 -4.25
CA THR A 13 -6.43 -24.72 -3.74
C THR A 13 -6.90 -24.82 -2.29
N ILE A 14 -6.57 -23.81 -1.47
CA ILE A 14 -6.97 -23.75 -0.05
C ILE A 14 -8.29 -23.00 0.19
N GLY A 15 -8.96 -22.52 -0.87
CA GLY A 15 -10.26 -21.85 -0.79
C GLY A 15 -10.22 -20.43 -0.22
N VAL A 16 -9.09 -19.73 -0.33
CA VAL A 16 -8.99 -18.31 0.07
C VAL A 16 -9.60 -17.43 -1.02
N ASN A 17 -10.55 -16.58 -0.63
CA ASN A 17 -11.24 -15.67 -1.54
C ASN A 17 -10.88 -14.20 -1.31
N ASP A 18 -10.27 -13.86 -0.17
CA ASP A 18 -9.97 -12.49 0.24
C ASP A 18 -8.48 -12.36 0.54
N VAL A 19 -7.83 -11.38 -0.08
CA VAL A 19 -6.39 -11.12 0.10
C VAL A 19 -6.18 -9.67 0.50
N ARG A 20 -5.65 -9.49 1.70
CA ARG A 20 -5.09 -8.20 2.14
C ARG A 20 -3.65 -8.07 1.65
N THR A 21 -3.36 -7.01 0.90
CA THR A 21 -2.02 -6.76 0.35
C THR A 21 -1.55 -5.33 0.60
N GLY A 22 -0.23 -5.16 0.78
CA GLY A 22 0.38 -3.85 0.99
C GLY A 22 0.49 -3.05 -0.30
N ILE A 23 0.13 -1.76 -0.25
CA ILE A 23 0.38 -0.77 -1.29
C ILE A 23 1.39 0.25 -0.77
N SER A 24 2.64 0.08 -1.18
CA SER A 24 3.76 0.89 -0.74
C SER A 24 3.80 2.18 -1.56
N TRP A 25 3.55 3.31 -0.91
CA TRP A 25 3.70 4.62 -1.56
C TRP A 25 5.17 4.89 -1.91
N ALA A 26 6.12 4.39 -1.10
CA ALA A 26 7.54 4.42 -1.44
C ALA A 26 7.84 3.66 -2.76
N ASP A 27 7.37 2.42 -2.90
CA ASP A 27 7.63 1.60 -4.10
C ASP A 27 6.94 2.17 -5.33
N TRP A 28 5.77 2.79 -5.18
CA TRP A 28 5.08 3.50 -6.27
C TRP A 28 5.99 4.52 -6.96
N HIS A 29 6.82 5.24 -6.20
CA HIS A 29 7.75 6.26 -6.71
C HIS A 29 9.06 5.68 -7.27
N THR A 30 9.27 4.37 -7.19
CA THR A 30 10.45 3.72 -7.80
C THR A 30 10.23 3.44 -9.28
N GLU A 31 11.32 3.19 -10.00
CA GLU A 31 11.25 2.80 -11.40
C GLU A 31 10.46 1.49 -11.58
N GLY A 32 9.34 1.56 -12.30
CA GLY A 32 8.46 0.41 -12.53
C GLY A 32 7.41 0.16 -11.45
N GLY A 33 7.39 0.96 -10.36
CA GLY A 33 6.39 0.86 -9.30
C GLY A 33 4.96 0.97 -9.80
N GLU A 34 4.67 1.99 -10.61
CA GLU A 34 3.34 2.15 -11.21
C GLU A 34 2.93 0.94 -12.06
N LYS A 35 3.83 0.48 -12.94
CA LYS A 35 3.60 -0.67 -13.83
C LYS A 35 3.34 -1.95 -13.05
N TRP A 36 3.99 -2.10 -11.90
CA TRP A 36 3.75 -3.24 -11.02
C TRP A 36 2.31 -3.28 -10.52
N TYR A 37 1.75 -2.15 -10.06
CA TYR A 37 0.37 -2.10 -9.59
C TYR A 37 -0.66 -2.14 -10.73
N GLU A 38 -0.33 -1.57 -11.89
CA GLU A 38 -1.12 -1.73 -13.13
C GLU A 38 -1.30 -3.19 -13.52
N TRP A 39 -0.28 -4.02 -13.31
CA TRP A 39 -0.36 -5.45 -13.55
C TRP A 39 -1.02 -6.20 -12.39
N LEU A 40 -0.61 -5.91 -11.15
CA LEU A 40 -0.96 -6.68 -9.97
C LEU A 40 -2.45 -6.63 -9.65
N LEU A 41 -3.04 -5.42 -9.57
CA LEU A 41 -4.41 -5.27 -9.07
C LEU A 41 -5.46 -5.90 -9.99
N PRO A 42 -5.46 -5.67 -11.31
CA PRO A 42 -6.39 -6.35 -12.21
C PRO A 42 -6.17 -7.86 -12.24
N ARG A 43 -4.94 -8.33 -11.98
CA ARG A 43 -4.64 -9.77 -11.97
C ARG A 43 -5.19 -10.44 -10.72
N LEU A 44 -5.02 -9.83 -9.55
CA LEU A 44 -5.55 -10.33 -8.28
C LEU A 44 -7.09 -10.31 -8.27
N SER A 45 -7.70 -9.20 -8.70
CA SER A 45 -9.16 -9.00 -8.63
C SER A 45 -9.99 -10.00 -9.45
N ARG A 46 -9.36 -10.69 -10.41
CA ARG A 46 -9.99 -11.77 -11.19
C ARG A 46 -10.18 -13.06 -10.41
N GLU A 47 -9.42 -13.27 -9.34
CA GLU A 47 -9.43 -14.53 -8.57
C GLU A 47 -9.85 -14.31 -7.11
N VAL A 48 -9.56 -13.14 -6.53
CA VAL A 48 -9.78 -12.84 -5.12
C VAL A 48 -10.30 -11.41 -4.92
N GLN A 49 -11.06 -11.19 -3.86
CA GLN A 49 -11.35 -9.86 -3.35
C GLN A 49 -10.07 -9.27 -2.76
N VAL A 50 -9.71 -8.07 -3.20
CA VAL A 50 -8.48 -7.40 -2.77
C VAL A 50 -8.83 -6.37 -1.70
N LEU A 51 -8.11 -6.41 -0.58
CA LEU A 51 -8.10 -5.35 0.44
C LEU A 51 -6.72 -4.67 0.43
N PRO A 52 -6.55 -3.56 -0.31
CA PRO A 52 -5.35 -2.74 -0.25
C PRO A 52 -5.15 -2.15 1.15
N CYS A 53 -3.94 -2.27 1.68
CA CYS A 53 -3.51 -1.56 2.87
C CYS A 53 -2.33 -0.66 2.54
N PHE A 54 -2.53 0.65 2.63
CA PHE A 54 -1.52 1.63 2.27
C PHE A 54 -0.46 1.79 3.36
N HIS A 55 0.79 1.91 2.95
CA HIS A 55 1.93 2.08 3.85
C HIS A 55 3.16 2.68 3.15
N TYR A 56 4.17 2.97 3.97
CA TYR A 56 5.49 3.53 3.64
C TYR A 56 5.50 4.88 2.92
N THR A 57 6.21 5.84 3.49
CA THR A 57 6.45 7.15 2.88
C THR A 57 7.67 7.08 1.96
N PRO A 58 7.64 7.60 0.72
CA PRO A 58 8.87 7.75 -0.06
C PRO A 58 9.96 8.46 0.77
N PRO A 59 11.21 7.95 0.86
CA PRO A 59 12.23 8.53 1.74
C PRO A 59 12.48 10.03 1.50
N GLY A 60 12.31 10.49 0.27
CA GLY A 60 12.42 11.91 -0.09
C GLY A 60 11.26 12.77 0.42
N LEU A 61 10.13 12.20 0.83
CA LEU A 61 8.93 12.91 1.31
C LEU A 61 8.74 12.79 2.83
N GLY A 62 9.48 11.91 3.49
CA GLY A 62 9.47 11.73 4.95
C GLY A 62 10.17 12.85 5.72
N ILE A 63 9.85 13.00 7.01
CA ILE A 63 10.54 13.90 7.96
C ILE A 63 12.02 13.50 8.08
N ALA A 64 12.28 12.21 8.07
CA ALA A 64 13.59 11.58 7.96
C ALA A 64 13.65 10.74 6.67
N PRO A 65 14.84 10.48 6.11
CA PRO A 65 15.00 9.72 4.87
C PRO A 65 14.81 8.20 5.11
N SER A 66 13.57 7.80 5.40
CA SER A 66 13.19 6.41 5.70
C SER A 66 11.73 6.17 5.33
N GLU A 67 11.43 4.95 4.88
CA GLU A 67 10.08 4.50 4.51
C GLU A 67 9.08 4.52 5.67
N CYS A 68 9.57 4.30 6.88
CA CYS A 68 8.75 4.35 8.09
C CYS A 68 8.58 5.78 8.60
N SER A 69 9.24 6.78 8.00
CA SER A 69 9.12 8.16 8.47
C SER A 69 7.73 8.72 8.19
N PRO A 70 7.12 9.47 9.12
CA PRO A 70 5.93 10.25 8.82
C PRO A 70 6.17 11.18 7.62
N PRO A 71 5.17 11.41 6.75
CA PRO A 71 5.31 12.37 5.66
C PRO A 71 5.52 13.79 6.19
N ARG A 72 6.37 14.60 5.55
CA ARG A 72 6.52 16.01 5.92
C ARG A 72 5.27 16.83 5.64
N ASP A 73 4.52 16.41 4.62
CA ASP A 73 3.28 17.03 4.19
C ASP A 73 2.23 15.92 4.00
N PRO A 74 1.27 15.78 4.93
CA PRO A 74 0.18 14.80 4.84
C PRO A 74 -0.66 14.93 3.57
N LYS A 75 -0.71 16.10 2.94
CA LYS A 75 -1.46 16.30 1.69
C LYS A 75 -0.88 15.44 0.57
N GLN A 76 0.44 15.25 0.51
CA GLN A 76 1.06 14.42 -0.53
C GLN A 76 0.66 12.95 -0.42
N TYR A 77 0.40 12.46 0.80
CA TYR A 77 -0.17 11.13 0.98
C TYR A 77 -1.61 11.07 0.46
N ALA A 78 -2.44 12.08 0.77
CA ALA A 78 -3.80 12.17 0.25
C ALA A 78 -3.82 12.25 -1.29
N ASP A 79 -2.91 13.02 -1.90
CA ASP A 79 -2.78 13.13 -3.36
C ASP A 79 -2.39 11.79 -3.99
N PHE A 80 -1.51 11.02 -3.35
CA PHE A 80 -1.19 9.67 -3.79
C PHE A 80 -2.41 8.74 -3.71
N LEU A 81 -3.18 8.79 -2.61
CA LEU A 81 -4.41 8.00 -2.48
C LEU A 81 -5.42 8.35 -3.58
N ASP A 82 -5.61 9.64 -3.88
CA ASP A 82 -6.51 10.11 -4.94
C ASP A 82 -6.11 9.55 -6.31
N VAL A 83 -4.82 9.65 -6.67
CA VAL A 83 -4.30 9.07 -7.91
C VAL A 83 -4.48 7.56 -7.95
N PHE A 84 -4.15 6.86 -6.86
CA PHE A 84 -4.22 5.40 -6.83
C PHE A 84 -5.65 4.89 -6.93
N ILE A 85 -6.58 5.46 -6.15
CA ILE A 85 -7.99 5.08 -6.14
C ILE A 85 -8.66 5.46 -7.46
N THR A 86 -8.36 6.63 -8.02
CA THR A 86 -8.88 7.01 -9.35
C THR A 86 -8.50 6.01 -10.43
N ARG A 87 -7.29 5.44 -10.35
CA ARG A 87 -6.79 4.49 -11.35
C ARG A 87 -7.24 3.05 -11.14
N PHE A 88 -7.42 2.63 -9.89
CA PHE A 88 -7.58 1.21 -9.54
C PHE A 88 -8.81 0.89 -8.70
N GLY A 89 -9.62 1.89 -8.35
CA GLY A 89 -10.79 1.74 -7.47
C GLY A 89 -11.82 0.74 -7.95
N ASP A 90 -11.86 0.43 -9.26
CA ASP A 90 -12.76 -0.60 -9.80
C ASP A 90 -12.35 -2.04 -9.39
N PHE A 91 -11.15 -2.24 -8.82
CA PHE A 91 -10.62 -3.56 -8.46
C PHE A 91 -10.76 -3.93 -6.98
N PHE A 92 -11.25 -3.02 -6.14
CA PHE A 92 -11.42 -3.24 -4.70
C PHE A 92 -12.56 -2.37 -4.16
N GLU A 93 -13.24 -2.83 -3.11
CA GLU A 93 -14.33 -2.06 -2.48
C GLU A 93 -13.83 -1.26 -1.27
N TRP A 94 -12.89 -1.82 -0.51
CA TRP A 94 -12.41 -1.28 0.75
C TRP A 94 -10.92 -1.02 0.68
N VAL A 95 -10.45 -0.02 1.44
CA VAL A 95 -9.03 0.23 1.66
C VAL A 95 -8.76 0.44 3.14
N GLU A 96 -7.57 0.06 3.57
CA GLU A 96 -7.07 0.39 4.91
C GLU A 96 -6.06 1.52 4.84
N LEU A 97 -6.26 2.53 5.68
CA LEU A 97 -5.33 3.63 5.89
C LEU A 97 -4.66 3.52 7.27
N TRP A 98 -3.45 4.03 7.31
CA TRP A 98 -2.15 3.33 7.36
C TRP A 98 -1.99 1.96 8.07
N ASN A 99 -1.11 1.11 7.54
CA ASN A 99 -0.72 -0.18 8.14
C ASN A 99 -0.02 -0.02 9.49
N LYS A 100 -0.59 -0.57 10.57
CA LYS A 100 0.06 -0.75 11.89
C LYS A 100 0.87 0.46 12.40
N PRO A 101 0.28 1.66 12.54
CA PRO A 101 1.01 2.89 12.92
C PRO A 101 1.64 2.87 14.33
N ARG A 102 1.31 1.86 15.16
CA ARG A 102 1.97 1.65 16.46
C ARG A 102 3.26 0.83 16.37
N ASN A 103 3.58 0.26 15.22
CA ASN A 103 4.80 -0.51 15.01
C ASN A 103 5.93 0.41 14.48
N PRO A 104 7.07 0.54 15.19
CA PRO A 104 8.21 1.35 14.74
C PRO A 104 8.74 1.01 13.34
N LEU A 105 8.54 -0.22 12.87
CA LEU A 105 8.93 -0.67 11.53
C LEU A 105 7.96 -0.23 10.42
N GLU A 106 6.80 0.30 10.78
CA GLU A 106 5.75 0.73 9.83
C GLU A 106 5.51 2.24 9.96
N TRP A 107 5.84 2.79 11.13
CA TRP A 107 5.72 4.19 11.47
C TRP A 107 6.73 4.56 12.54
N ASN A 108 7.58 5.55 12.27
CA ASN A 108 8.59 5.99 13.20
C ASN A 108 7.95 6.78 14.36
N THR A 109 7.59 6.04 15.40
CA THR A 109 7.00 6.54 16.65
C THR A 109 7.90 7.50 17.41
N THR A 110 9.20 7.61 17.11
CA THR A 110 10.05 8.65 17.72
C THR A 110 9.77 10.05 17.14
N LEU A 111 9.29 10.11 15.89
CA LEU A 111 8.97 11.35 15.19
C LEU A 111 7.50 11.73 15.35
N ASP A 112 6.61 10.73 15.38
CA ASP A 112 5.19 10.92 15.65
C ASP A 112 4.65 9.74 16.50
N PRO A 113 4.76 9.80 17.84
CA PRO A 113 4.42 8.69 18.73
C PRO A 113 2.92 8.36 18.79
N HIS A 114 2.08 9.29 18.39
CA HIS A 114 0.63 9.20 18.54
C HIS A 114 -0.11 9.21 17.20
N TRP A 115 0.64 9.16 16.08
CA TRP A 115 0.09 9.20 14.72
C TRP A 115 -0.79 10.44 14.49
N LEU A 116 -0.40 11.58 15.07
CA LEU A 116 -1.21 12.81 15.08
C LEU A 116 -1.07 13.63 13.81
N ILE A 117 -0.15 13.28 12.91
CA ILE A 117 0.10 14.07 11.71
C ILE A 117 -1.11 14.14 10.76
N PHE A 118 -2.07 13.23 10.89
CA PHE A 118 -3.30 13.18 10.11
C PHE A 118 -4.55 13.68 10.87
N CYS A 119 -4.39 14.24 12.08
CA CYS A 119 -5.47 14.74 12.94
C CYS A 119 -5.70 16.24 12.81
#